data_AF-A0A8T5YKW6-F1
#
_entry.id   AF-A0A8T5YKW6-F1
#
_cell.length_a   1.000
_cell.length_b   1.000
_cell.length_c   1.000
_cell.angle_alpha   90.00
_cell.angle_beta   90.00
_cell.angle_gamma   90.00
#
_symmetry.space_group_name_H-M   'P 1'
#
loop_
_entity.id
_entity.type
_entity.pdbx_description
1 polymer ?
#
loop_
_entity_poly.entity_id
_entity_poly.type
_entity_poly.pdbx_seq_one_letter_code
_entity_poly.pdbx_strand_id
1 'polypeptide(L)' 'MASRGVNKVILVGNLGQDPEVRYMPNGGAVANITLATSESWRDKA' A
#
# COMPACT_ATOMS: atom_id res chain seq x y z
N MET A 1 -5.74 9.47 -24.83
CA MET A 1 -5.75 9.06 -23.41
C MET A 1 -6.87 8.05 -23.23
N ALA A 2 -6.63 6.93 -22.54
CA ALA A 2 -7.69 5.95 -22.27
C ALA A 2 -8.81 6.64 -21.48
N SER A 3 -10.03 6.61 -22.00
CA SER A 3 -11.17 7.32 -21.43
C SER A 3 -11.87 6.54 -20.32
N ARG A 4 -11.60 5.24 -20.18
CA ARG A 4 -12.21 4.33 -19.19
C ARG A 4 -11.28 3.19 -18.81
N GLY A 5 -11.05 2.99 -17.51
CA GLY A 5 -10.30 1.88 -16.93
C GLY A 5 -10.40 1.88 -15.40
N VAL A 6 -10.27 0.72 -14.77
CA VAL A 6 -10.24 0.58 -13.30
C VAL A 6 -8.85 0.13 -12.88
N ASN A 7 -8.20 0.90 -12.01
CA ASN A 7 -7.02 0.47 -11.29
C ASN A 7 -7.39 0.30 -9.81
N LYS A 8 -7.52 -0.96 -9.36
CA LYS A 8 -7.90 -1.33 -8.00
C LYS A 8 -6.85 -2.27 -7.44
N VAL A 9 -6.39 -1.97 -6.23
CA VAL A 9 -5.42 -2.78 -5.48
C VAL A 9 -6.03 -3.10 -4.10
N ILE A 10 -5.95 -4.36 -3.69
CA ILE A 10 -6.36 -4.84 -2.36
C ILE A 10 -5.18 -5.60 -1.78
N LEU A 11 -4.67 -5.15 -0.63
CA LEU A 11 -3.54 -5.76 0.06
C LEU A 11 -3.91 -6.05 1.52
N VAL A 12 -3.43 -7.17 2.05
CA VAL A 12 -3.55 -7.56 3.46
C VAL A 12 -2.17 -7.98 3.93
N GLY A 13 -1.74 -7.48 5.08
CA GLY A 13 -0.41 -7.72 5.61
C GLY A 13 -0.22 -7.06 6.97
N ASN A 14 1.03 -6.99 7.41
CA ASN A 14 1.41 -6.41 8.69
C ASN A 14 2.15 -5.08 8.48
N LEU A 15 1.95 -4.11 9.38
CA LEU A 15 2.74 -2.89 9.36
C LEU A 15 4.19 -3.19 9.72
N GLY A 16 5.13 -2.70 8.90
CA GLY A 16 6.57 -2.85 9.16
C GLY A 16 7.09 -1.90 10.24
N GLN A 17 6.38 -0.79 10.47
CA GLN A 17 6.68 0.25 11.45
C GLN A 17 5.44 1.11 11.68
N ASP A 18 5.48 1.97 12.69
CA ASP A 18 4.42 2.94 12.95
C ASP A 18 4.21 3.89 11.74
N PRO A 19 2.96 4.24 11.38
CA PRO A 19 2.68 5.16 10.29
C PRO A 19 3.32 6.54 10.48
N GLU A 20 3.95 7.06 9.43
CA GLU A 20 4.47 8.44 9.42
C GLU A 20 3.38 9.38 8.89
N VAL A 21 2.87 10.28 9.75
CA VAL A 21 1.86 11.28 9.35
C VAL A 21 2.51 12.64 9.16
N ARG A 22 2.25 13.29 8.02
CA ARG A 22 2.73 14.63 7.68
C ARG A 22 1.57 15.51 7.22
N TYR A 23 1.66 16.80 7.53
CA TYR A 23 0.73 17.81 7.05
C TYR A 23 1.38 18.60 5.92
N MET A 24 0.72 18.61 4.77
CA MET A 24 1.17 19.37 3.61
C MET A 24 0.93 20.88 3.81
N PRO A 25 1.66 21.76 3.12
CA PRO A 25 1.47 23.21 3.23
C PRO A 25 0.06 23.69 2.90
N ASN A 26 -0.70 22.92 2.11
CA ASN A 26 -2.11 23.18 1.79
C ASN A 26 -3.08 22.67 2.88
N GLY A 27 -2.59 22.18 4.02
CA GLY A 27 -3.38 21.68 5.14
C GLY A 27 -3.82 20.21 5.03
N GLY A 28 -3.53 19.52 3.93
CA GLY A 28 -3.88 18.11 3.77
C GLY A 28 -3.00 17.19 4.62
N ALA A 29 -3.61 16.21 5.29
CA ALA A 29 -2.87 15.16 6.00
C ALA A 29 -2.50 14.01 5.05
N VAL A 30 -1.27 13.53 5.15
CA VAL A 30 -0.75 12.36 4.41
C VAL A 30 -0.14 11.38 5.41
N ALA A 31 -0.48 10.10 5.29
CA ALA A 31 0.14 9.04 6.06
C ALA A 31 0.92 8.11 5.13
N ASN A 32 2.20 7.89 5.43
CA ASN A 32 2.99 6.84 4.79
C ASN A 32 2.95 5.59 5.68
N ILE A 33 2.65 4.45 5.05
CA ILE A 33 2.67 3.14 5.71
C ILE A 33 3.53 2.18 4.91
N THR A 34 4.22 1.29 5.61
CA THR A 34 4.97 0.18 5.02
C THR A 34 4.25 -1.11 5.37
N LEU A 35 3.83 -1.89 4.37
CA LEU A 35 3.06 -3.12 4.55
C LEU A 35 3.89 -4.34 4.11
N ALA A 36 4.12 -5.26 5.03
CA ALA A 36 4.73 -6.55 4.73
C ALA A 36 3.65 -7.57 4.32
N THR A 37 3.77 -8.10 3.10
CA THR A 37 2.98 -9.22 2.60
C THR A 37 3.84 -10.46 2.48
N SER A 38 3.24 -11.64 2.63
CA SER A 38 3.94 -12.91 2.45
C SER A 38 3.11 -13.81 1.56
N GLU A 39 3.79 -14.52 0.68
CA GLU A 39 3.21 -15.57 -0.15
C GLU A 39 3.89 -16.90 0.22
N SER A 40 3.12 -17.98 0.19
CA SER A 40 3.66 -19.33 0.29
C SER A 40 3.27 -20.10 -0.95
N TRP A 41 4.24 -20.73 -1.58
CA TRP A 41 4.01 -21.61 -2.72
C TRP A 41 4.75 -22.92 -2.49
N ARG A 42 4.25 -23.99 -3.11
CA ARG A 42 4.90 -25.30 -3.11
C ARG A 42 5.71 -25.45 -4.38
N ASP A 43 7.01 -25.64 -4.22
CA ASP A 43 7.92 -26.01 -5.31
C ASP A 43 7.63 -27.43 -5.83
N LYS A 44 7.96 -27.71 -7.09
CA LYS A 44 8.01 -29.06 -7.65
C LYS A 44 9.36 -29.69 -7.27
N ALA A 45 9.33 -30.62 -6.32
CA ALA A 45 10.42 -31.58 -6.09
C ALA A 45 10.54 -32.59 -7.23
#